data_AF-A0A9X8VLU2-F1
#
_entry.id   AF-A0A9X8VLU2-F1
#
_cell.length_a   1.000
_cell.length_b   1.000
_cell.length_c   1.000
_cell.angle_alpha   90.00
_cell.angle_beta   90.00
_cell.angle_gamma   90.00
#
_symmetry.space_group_name_H-M   'P 1'
#
loop_
_entity.id
_entity.type
_entity.pdbx_description
1 polymer ?
#
loop_
_entity_poly.entity_id
_entity_poly.type
_entity_poly.pdbx_seq_one_letter_code
_entity_poly.pdbx_strand_id
1 'polypeptide(L)'
;VPSASQFTPMGRIPSQRLFTLIGTFHANSEVDGYQLLVNQQDASRLMRYPAGNITGWRLFLQQPLTVDTLSQQALPAGTVWKDWRDRKGELFQAVRMEKNMMGLLLSLIVA
;
A
#
# COMPACT_ATOMS: atom_id res chain seq x y z
N VAL A 1 6.38 -5.89 -6.90
CA VAL A 1 7.27 -6.01 -8.08
C VAL A 1 6.77 -5.04 -9.15
N PRO A 2 7.64 -4.35 -9.91
CA PRO A 2 7.18 -3.50 -10.99
C PRO A 2 6.45 -4.37 -12.01
N SER A 3 5.14 -4.21 -12.10
CA SER A 3 4.27 -4.93 -13.03
C SER A 3 4.36 -4.39 -14.46
N ALA A 4 5.20 -3.38 -14.70
CA ALA A 4 5.46 -2.81 -16.00
C ALA A 4 6.42 -3.71 -16.80
N SER A 5 5.97 -4.23 -17.94
CA SER A 5 6.77 -5.02 -18.88
C SER A 5 6.62 -4.48 -20.30
N GLN A 6 7.67 -4.56 -21.11
CA GLN A 6 7.58 -4.30 -22.56
C GLN A 6 7.31 -5.60 -23.30
N PHE A 7 6.44 -5.54 -24.30
CA PHE A 7 6.35 -6.59 -25.30
C PHE A 7 7.40 -6.35 -26.36
N THR A 8 8.29 -7.32 -26.53
CA THR A 8 9.24 -7.38 -27.63
C THR A 8 8.89 -8.58 -28.53
N PRO A 9 9.39 -8.63 -29.77
CA PRO A 9 9.26 -9.83 -30.60
C PRO A 9 9.78 -11.11 -29.93
N MET A 10 10.65 -10.97 -28.93
CA MET A 10 11.25 -12.07 -28.14
C MET A 10 10.49 -12.36 -26.84
N GLY A 11 9.35 -11.70 -26.58
CA GLY A 11 8.52 -11.91 -25.39
C GLY A 11 8.46 -10.70 -24.44
N ARG A 12 7.91 -10.92 -23.24
CA ARG A 12 7.73 -9.88 -22.21
C ARG A 12 9.03 -9.67 -21.43
N ILE A 13 9.55 -8.45 -21.49
CA ILE A 13 10.75 -8.05 -20.73
C ILE A 13 10.33 -7.13 -19.58
N PRO A 14 10.74 -7.39 -18.33
CA PRO A 14 10.41 -6.53 -17.20
C PRO A 14 11.10 -5.16 -17.33
N SER A 15 10.43 -4.13 -16.82
CA SER A 15 11.06 -2.82 -16.65
C SER A 15 12.11 -2.89 -15.54
N GLN A 16 13.35 -2.52 -15.85
CA GLN A 16 14.48 -2.57 -14.92
C GLN A 16 15.43 -1.38 -15.13
N ARG A 17 16.10 -0.96 -14.06
CA ARG A 17 17.09 0.13 -14.06
C ARG A 17 18.06 -0.06 -12.89
N LEU A 18 19.33 0.32 -13.07
CA LEU A 18 20.31 0.40 -11.99
C LEU A 18 20.06 1.66 -11.13
N PHE A 19 20.10 1.50 -9.81
CA PHE A 19 20.02 2.58 -8.82
C PHE A 19 21.31 2.65 -8.02
N THR A 20 21.72 3.85 -7.63
CA THR A 20 22.87 4.08 -6.76
C THR A 20 22.43 4.14 -5.31
N LEU A 21 23.05 3.33 -4.45
CA LEU A 21 22.82 3.39 -3.01
C LEU A 21 23.52 4.63 -2.43
N ILE A 22 22.75 5.53 -1.83
CA ILE A 22 23.27 6.77 -1.21
C ILE A 22 23.20 6.75 0.33
N GLY A 23 22.52 5.75 0.90
CA GLY A 23 22.33 5.61 2.34
C GLY A 23 21.29 4.55 2.68
N THR A 24 21.14 4.28 3.97
CA THR A 24 20.14 3.36 4.54
C THR A 24 19.33 4.07 5.62
N PHE A 25 18.16 3.54 5.95
CA PHE A 25 17.35 3.99 7.07
C PHE A 25 17.11 2.82 8.03
N HIS A 26 16.83 3.14 9.30
CA HIS A 26 16.49 2.17 10.33
C HIS A 26 15.32 2.70 11.15
N ALA A 27 14.13 2.13 10.96
CA ALA A 27 12.91 2.49 11.68
C ALA A 27 12.59 1.52 12.83
N ASN A 28 13.40 0.47 13.02
CA ASN A 28 13.13 -0.63 13.97
C ASN A 28 11.76 -1.27 13.71
N SER A 29 11.47 -1.50 12.43
CA SER A 29 10.18 -1.98 11.94
C SER A 29 10.41 -2.94 10.78
N GLU A 30 9.44 -3.82 10.51
CA GLU A 30 9.50 -4.79 9.41
C GLU A 30 9.84 -4.15 8.05
N VAL A 31 9.50 -2.87 7.87
CA VAL A 31 9.76 -2.11 6.64
C VAL A 31 11.25 -2.00 6.30
N ASP A 32 12.13 -2.09 7.29
CA ASP A 32 13.59 -2.01 7.11
C ASP A 32 14.10 -3.14 6.20
N GLY A 33 13.39 -4.28 6.14
CA GLY A 33 13.77 -5.43 5.33
C GLY A 33 13.26 -5.40 3.88
N TYR A 34 12.31 -4.53 3.53
CA TYR A 34 11.67 -4.60 2.20
C TYR A 34 11.29 -3.26 1.55
N GLN A 35 11.39 -2.13 2.27
CA GLN A 35 11.10 -0.81 1.70
C GLN A 35 12.39 -0.10 1.28
N LEU A 36 12.30 0.63 0.17
CA LEU A 36 13.36 1.48 -0.35
C LEU A 36 12.76 2.83 -0.75
N LEU A 37 13.55 3.89 -0.60
CA LEU A 37 13.18 5.25 -0.97
C LEU A 37 13.96 5.65 -2.22
N VAL A 38 13.24 6.17 -3.21
CA VAL A 38 13.78 6.64 -4.48
C VAL A 38 13.09 7.94 -4.87
N ASN A 39 13.70 8.70 -5.77
CA ASN A 39 13.04 9.86 -6.34
C ASN A 39 11.74 9.45 -7.06
N GLN A 40 10.67 10.22 -6.86
CA GLN A 40 9.35 9.94 -7.43
C GLN A 40 9.37 9.86 -8.96
N GLN A 41 10.13 10.73 -9.63
CA GLN A 41 10.23 10.75 -11.09
C GLN A 41 10.98 9.52 -11.60
N ASP A 42 12.01 9.06 -10.88
CA ASP A 42 12.73 7.82 -11.21
C ASP A 42 11.83 6.59 -11.07
N ALA A 43 11.03 6.54 -10.00
CA ALA A 43 10.03 5.50 -9.81
C ALA A 43 8.96 5.51 -10.92
N SER A 44 8.41 6.68 -11.27
CA SER A 44 7.43 6.80 -12.37
C SER A 44 7.99 6.32 -13.71
N ARG A 45 9.26 6.64 -14.01
CA ARG A 45 9.95 6.13 -15.22
C ARG A 45 10.11 4.61 -15.19
N LEU A 46 10.51 4.04 -14.06
CA LEU A 46 10.62 2.59 -13.90
C LEU A 46 9.26 1.89 -14.05
N MET A 47 8.19 2.51 -13.57
CA MET A 47 6.81 2.05 -13.73
C MET A 47 6.23 2.33 -15.14
N ARG A 48 6.99 3.00 -16.01
CA ARG A 48 6.62 3.37 -17.39
C ARG A 48 5.36 4.23 -17.47
N TYR A 49 5.16 5.11 -16.49
CA TYR A 49 4.09 6.09 -16.55
C TYR A 49 4.41 7.21 -17.54
N PRO A 50 3.40 7.85 -18.15
CA PRO A 50 3.59 9.10 -18.87
C PRO A 50 4.29 10.15 -18.01
N ALA A 51 5.02 11.06 -18.65
CA ALA A 51 5.72 12.13 -17.93
C ALA A 51 4.71 12.97 -17.13
N GLY A 52 5.02 13.21 -15.85
CA GLY A 52 4.12 13.91 -14.92
C GLY A 52 3.11 13.02 -14.20
N ASN A 53 2.94 11.77 -14.62
CA ASN A 53 2.00 10.85 -13.95
C ASN A 53 2.63 10.17 -12.74
N ILE A 54 1.77 9.86 -11.77
CA ILE A 54 2.11 9.23 -10.49
C ILE A 54 1.13 8.10 -10.22
N THR A 55 1.48 7.16 -9.34
CA THR A 55 0.57 6.06 -8.97
C THR A 55 -0.72 6.55 -8.33
N GLY A 56 -0.64 7.64 -7.56
CA GLY A 56 -1.77 8.24 -6.86
C GLY A 56 -1.32 9.09 -5.68
N TRP A 57 -2.29 9.45 -4.83
CA TRP A 57 -2.10 10.31 -3.67
C TRP A 57 -1.96 9.47 -2.41
N ARG A 58 -0.89 9.67 -1.64
CA ARG A 58 -0.72 9.04 -0.33
C ARG A 58 -1.53 9.82 0.70
N LEU A 59 -2.53 9.18 1.29
CA LEU A 59 -3.36 9.77 2.32
C LEU A 59 -2.85 9.39 3.71
N PHE A 60 -2.87 10.34 4.63
CA PHE A 60 -2.66 10.11 6.06
C PHE A 60 -4.00 10.31 6.76
N LEU A 61 -4.47 9.27 7.44
CA LEU A 61 -5.78 9.25 8.09
C LEU A 61 -5.62 9.45 9.58
N GLN A 62 -6.51 10.23 10.18
CA GLN A 62 -6.57 10.38 11.65
C GLN A 62 -6.91 9.05 12.33
N GLN A 63 -7.80 8.26 11.72
CA GLN A 63 -8.24 6.95 12.20
C GLN A 63 -7.97 5.90 11.13
N PRO A 64 -6.75 5.35 11.01
CA PRO A 64 -6.38 4.46 9.90
C PRO A 64 -7.08 3.10 9.91
N LEU A 65 -7.66 2.70 11.05
CA LEU A 65 -8.39 1.44 11.21
C LEU A 65 -9.85 1.51 10.74
N THR A 66 -10.40 2.71 10.48
CA THR A 66 -11.76 2.89 9.92
C THR A 66 -11.77 2.92 8.38
N VAL A 67 -10.70 2.41 7.75
CA VAL A 67 -10.53 2.42 6.29
C VAL A 67 -11.60 1.62 5.55
N ASP A 68 -12.24 0.67 6.22
CA ASP A 68 -13.38 -0.10 5.72
C ASP A 68 -14.59 0.78 5.36
N THR A 69 -14.89 1.76 6.21
CA THR A 69 -15.96 2.73 6.02
C THR A 69 -15.51 3.86 5.09
N LEU A 70 -14.30 4.40 5.28
CA LEU A 70 -13.75 5.48 4.46
C LEU A 70 -13.59 5.08 2.98
N SER A 71 -13.29 3.82 2.70
CA SER A 71 -13.15 3.31 1.33
C SER A 71 -14.46 3.32 0.51
N GLN A 72 -15.62 3.44 1.17
CA GLN A 72 -16.95 3.42 0.53
C GLN A 72 -17.45 4.81 0.13
N GLN A 73 -16.74 5.87 0.51
CA GLN A 73 -17.14 7.25 0.17
C GLN A 73 -17.07 7.51 -1.34
N ALA A 74 -17.85 8.48 -1.82
CA ALA A 74 -17.79 8.89 -3.22
C ALA A 74 -16.40 9.45 -3.55
N LEU A 75 -15.77 8.88 -4.59
CA LEU A 75 -14.47 9.29 -5.08
C LEU A 75 -14.60 10.09 -6.38
N PRO A 76 -13.66 10.99 -6.70
CA PRO A 76 -13.60 11.63 -8.01
C PRO A 76 -13.61 10.59 -9.14
N ALA A 77 -14.29 10.92 -10.24
CA ALA A 77 -14.42 10.01 -11.38
C ALA A 77 -13.05 9.53 -11.88
N GLY A 78 -12.93 8.22 -12.14
CA GLY A 78 -11.69 7.60 -12.60
C GLY A 78 -10.64 7.33 -11.53
N THR A 79 -10.95 7.57 -10.25
CA THR A 79 -10.06 7.23 -9.14
C THR A 79 -10.48 5.93 -8.45
N VAL A 80 -9.50 5.25 -7.84
CA VAL A 80 -9.71 3.98 -7.13
C VAL A 80 -9.04 4.09 -5.76
N TRP A 81 -9.76 3.71 -4.71
CA TRP A 81 -9.19 3.62 -3.37
C TRP A 81 -8.33 2.36 -3.23
N LYS A 82 -7.11 2.52 -2.72
CA LYS A 82 -6.22 1.42 -2.35
C LYS A 82 -5.66 1.70 -0.97
N ASP A 83 -5.60 0.66 -0.15
CA ASP A 83 -5.11 0.78 1.23
C ASP A 83 -4.23 -0.39 1.64
N TRP A 84 -3.79 -0.35 2.89
CA TRP A 84 -2.81 -1.26 3.44
C TRP A 84 -3.35 -2.69 3.66
N ARG A 85 -4.68 -2.90 3.63
CA ARG A 85 -5.29 -4.23 3.77
C ARG A 85 -4.89 -5.16 2.62
N ASP A 86 -4.59 -4.62 1.44
CA ASP A 86 -4.06 -5.38 0.29
C ASP A 86 -2.73 -6.10 0.62
N ARG A 87 -1.96 -5.57 1.58
CA ARG A 87 -0.67 -6.14 1.99
C ARG A 87 -0.70 -6.84 3.35
N LYS A 88 -1.62 -6.46 4.23
CA LYS A 88 -1.68 -6.91 5.63
C LYS A 88 -3.09 -7.35 6.02
N GLY A 89 -3.77 -8.05 5.13
CA GLY A 89 -5.15 -8.54 5.35
C GLY A 89 -5.31 -9.36 6.64
N GLU A 90 -4.33 -10.20 6.96
CA GLU A 90 -4.34 -11.02 8.18
C GLU A 90 -4.33 -10.18 9.47
N LEU A 91 -3.54 -9.09 9.52
CA LEU A 91 -3.48 -8.20 10.68
C LEU A 91 -4.83 -7.52 10.93
N PHE A 92 -5.51 -7.06 9.87
CA PHE A 92 -6.81 -6.40 10.02
C PHE A 92 -7.90 -7.39 10.47
N GLN A 93 -7.88 -8.62 9.95
CA GLN A 93 -8.79 -9.68 10.42
C GLN A 93 -8.56 -9.97 11.90
N ALA A 94 -7.31 -10.06 12.34
CA ALA A 94 -6.97 -10.27 13.76
C ALA A 94 -7.54 -9.15 14.65
N VAL A 95 -7.34 -7.88 14.29
CA VAL A 95 -7.88 -6.73 15.05
C VAL A 95 -9.41 -6.73 15.10
N ARG A 96 -10.07 -7.11 14.00
CA ARG A 96 -11.54 -7.20 13.96
C ARG A 96 -12.06 -8.32 14.86
N MET A 97 -11.42 -9.50 14.84
CA MET A 97 -11.77 -10.62 15.71
C MET A 97 -11.58 -10.26 17.18
N GLU A 98 -10.47 -9.59 17.52
CA GLU A 98 -10.17 -9.14 18.88
C GLU A 98 -11.27 -8.20 19.42
N LYS A 99 -11.66 -7.18 18.65
CA LYS A 99 -12.75 -6.25 19.03
C LYS A 99 -14.08 -6.96 19.24
N ASN A 100 -14.43 -7.90 18.36
CA ASN A 100 -15.68 -8.66 18.48
C ASN A 100 -15.68 -9.54 19.74
N MET A 101 -14.55 -10.19 20.05
CA MET A 101 -14.42 -11.01 21.26
C MET A 101 -14.52 -10.16 22.53
N MET A 102 -13.85 -9.00 22.59
CA MET A 102 -13.98 -8.09 23.73
C MET A 102 -15.42 -7.59 23.92
N GLY A 103 -16.11 -7.25 22.81
CA GLY A 103 -17.52 -6.84 22.86
C GLY A 103 -18.44 -7.94 23.38
N LEU A 104 -18.24 -9.18 22.95
CA LEU A 104 -18.98 -10.34 23.46
C LEU A 104 -18.74 -10.56 24.96
N LEU A 105 -17.49 -10.52 25.41
CA LEU A 105 -17.15 -10.68 26.83
C LEU A 105 -17.80 -9.59 27.70
N LEU A 106 -17.74 -8.33 27.26
CA LEU A 106 -18.38 -7.22 27.99
C LEU A 106 -19.91 -7.38 28.03
N SER A 107 -20.53 -7.81 26.93
CA SER A 107 -21.98 -8.04 26.90
C SER A 107 -22.43 -9.12 27.87
N LEU A 108 -21.62 -10.16 28.07
CA LEU A 108 -21.94 -11.28 28.95
C LEU A 108 -21.76 -10.94 30.43
N ILE A 109 -20.88 -10.01 30.77
CA ILE A 109 -20.67 -9.54 32.15
C ILE A 109 -21.78 -8.60 32.61
N VAL A 110 -22.31 -7.80 31.68
CA VAL A 110 -23.37 -6.81 31.98
C VAL A 110 -24.77 -7.42 31.95
N ALA A 111 -24.95 -8.56 31.27
CA ALA A 111 -26.20 -9.30 31.18
C ALA A 111 -26.51 -10.15 32.43
#